data_AF-A0A960L8M4-F1
#
_entry.id   AF-A0A960L8M4-F1
#
_cell.length_a   1.000
_cell.length_b   1.000
_cell.length_c   1.000
_cell.angle_alpha   90.00
_cell.angle_beta   90.00
_cell.angle_gamma   90.00
#
_symmetry.space_group_name_H-M   'P 1'
#
loop_
_entity.id
_entity.type
_entity.pdbx_description
1 polymer ?
#
loop_
_entity_poly.entity_id
_entity_poly.type
_entity_poly.pdbx_seq_one_letter_code
_entity_poly.pdbx_strand_id
1 'polypeptide(L)' 'MVDLQDLLIKTSRTFALSIPLLPEPTCSEVRLAYLLFRIADTFEDSTAWSKERRIRALDDLQAAL' A
#
# COMPACT_ATOMS: atom_id res chain seq x y z
N MET A 1 -15.49 11.35 -1.91
CA MET A 1 -14.95 10.07 -2.37
C MET A 1 -13.44 10.16 -2.34
N VAL A 2 -12.73 9.16 -1.82
CA VAL A 2 -11.26 9.14 -1.83
C VAL A 2 -10.80 8.63 -3.19
N ASP A 3 -9.92 9.38 -3.86
CA ASP A 3 -9.28 8.93 -5.11
C ASP A 3 -8.01 8.15 -4.79
N LEU A 4 -7.91 6.92 -5.32
CA LEU A 4 -6.72 6.08 -5.15
C LEU A 4 -5.48 6.71 -5.81
N GLN A 5 -5.65 7.51 -6.86
CA GLN A 5 -4.54 8.22 -7.49
C GLN A 5 -3.95 9.27 -6.54
N ASP A 6 -4.81 10.01 -5.82
CA ASP A 6 -4.35 10.98 -4.82
C ASP A 6 -3.59 10.30 -3.68
N LEU A 7 -4.04 9.11 -3.25
CA LEU A 7 -3.34 8.33 -2.24
C LEU A 7 -1.97 7.86 -2.74
N LEU A 8 -1.89 7.43 -4.01
CA LEU A 8 -0.63 7.00 -4.61
C LEU A 8 0.38 8.15 -4.67
N ILE A 9 -0.04 9.34 -5.08
CA ILE A 9 0.80 10.55 -5.12
C ILE A 9 1.34 10.89 -3.73
N LYS A 10 0.50 10.79 -2.69
CA LYS A 10 0.88 11.10 -1.29
C LYS A 10 1.82 10.07 -0.67
N THR A 11 1.78 8.82 -1.14
CA THR A 11 2.52 7.72 -0.53
C THR A 11 3.77 7.30 -1.32
N SER A 12 3.85 7.65 -2.61
CA SER A 12 4.97 7.25 -3.47
C SER A 12 5.21 8.17 -4.66
N ARG A 13 6.32 8.91 -4.62
CA ARG A 13 6.74 9.77 -5.75
C ARG A 13 7.06 8.97 -7.01
N THR A 14 7.75 7.83 -6.87
CA THR A 14 8.18 7.02 -8.02
C THR A 14 7.03 6.25 -8.65
N PHE A 15 6.23 5.54 -7.83
CA PHE A 15 5.14 4.72 -8.37
C PHE A 15 3.96 5.57 -8.85
N ALA A 16 3.76 6.77 -8.33
CA ALA A 16 2.80 7.73 -8.89
C ALA A 16 3.14 8.17 -10.32
N LEU A 17 4.42 8.08 -10.74
CA LEU A 17 4.84 8.37 -12.11
C LEU A 17 4.75 7.14 -13.01
N SER A 18 5.06 5.94 -12.50
CA SER A 18 5.15 4.73 -13.33
C SER A 18 3.85 3.95 -13.47
N ILE A 19 3.03 3.85 -12.41
CA ILE A 19 1.77 3.08 -12.44
C ILE A 19 0.78 3.63 -13.47
N PRO A 20 0.58 4.96 -13.62
CA PRO A 20 -0.33 5.51 -14.63
C PRO A 20 0.07 5.22 -16.09
N LEU A 21 1.30 4.77 -16.34
CA LEU A 21 1.79 4.43 -17.68
C LEU A 21 1.40 3.00 -18.10
N LEU A 22 0.87 2.19 -17.17
CA LEU A 22 0.43 0.83 -17.46
C LEU A 22 -0.88 0.87 -18.28
N PRO A 23 -1.12 -0.09 -19.19
CA PRO A 23 -2.42 -0.23 -19.83
C PRO A 23 -3.47 -0.70 -18.81
N GLU A 24 -4.74 -0.41 -19.09
CA GLU A 24 -5.84 -1.01 -18.34
C GLU A 24 -6.05 -2.48 -18.78
N PRO A 25 -6.43 -3.39 -17.86
CA PRO A 25 -6.80 -3.14 -16.46
C PRO A 25 -5.61 -3.08 -15.47
N THR A 26 -4.39 -3.38 -15.94
CA THR A 26 -3.20 -3.51 -15.09
C THR A 26 -2.90 -2.24 -14.27
N CYS A 27 -3.14 -1.06 -14.84
CA CYS A 27 -2.99 0.21 -14.11
C CYS A 27 -3.84 0.24 -12.83
N SER A 28 -5.13 -0.09 -12.94
CA SER A 28 -6.05 -0.12 -11.81
C SER A 28 -5.69 -1.19 -10.78
N GLU A 29 -5.36 -2.40 -11.24
CA GLU A 29 -5.00 -3.53 -10.38
C GLU A 29 -3.72 -3.24 -9.60
N VAL A 30 -2.67 -2.75 -10.28
CA VAL A 30 -1.39 -2.44 -9.64
C VAL A 30 -1.52 -1.25 -8.70
N ARG A 31 -2.35 -0.25 -9.01
CA ARG A 31 -2.61 0.89 -8.10
C ARG A 31 -3.20 0.41 -6.78
N LEU A 32 -4.21 -0.45 -6.85
CA LEU A 32 -4.84 -1.00 -5.65
C LEU A 32 -3.85 -1.88 -4.86
N ALA A 33 -3.18 -2.81 -5.53
CA ALA A 33 -2.21 -3.69 -4.91
C ALA A 33 -1.08 -2.90 -4.23
N TYR A 34 -0.55 -1.88 -4.89
CA TYR A 34 0.50 -1.02 -4.32
C TYR A 34 0.06 -0.37 -3.01
N LEU A 35 -1.15 0.20 -2.97
CA LEU A 35 -1.65 0.87 -1.77
C LEU A 35 -1.86 -0.12 -0.61
N LEU A 36 -2.32 -1.35 -0.88
CA LEU A 36 -2.44 -2.40 0.14
C LEU A 36 -1.06 -2.80 0.69
N PHE A 37 -0.08 -3.04 -0.18
CA PHE A 37 1.27 -3.37 0.27
C PHE A 37 1.94 -2.20 0.99
N ARG A 38 1.64 -0.95 0.63
CA ARG A 38 2.16 0.22 1.34
C ARG A 38 1.66 0.29 2.79
N ILE A 39 0.46 -0.21 3.07
CA ILE A 39 -0.04 -0.37 4.45
C ILE A 39 0.77 -1.44 5.18
N ALA A 40 1.01 -2.60 4.55
CA ALA A 40 1.82 -3.66 5.13
C ALA A 40 3.25 -3.19 5.46
N ASP A 41 3.92 -2.51 4.52
CA ASP A 41 5.24 -1.90 4.72
C ASP A 41 5.24 -0.95 5.94
N THR A 42 4.17 -0.17 6.11
CA THR A 42 4.06 0.78 7.24
C THR A 42 4.05 0.07 8.59
N PHE A 43 3.45 -1.12 8.68
CA PHE A 43 3.49 -1.94 9.89
C PHE A 43 4.87 -2.58 10.11
N GLU A 44 5.49 -3.09 9.05
CA GLU A 44 6.82 -3.71 9.08
C GLU A 44 7.91 -2.70 9.52
N ASP A 45 7.89 -1.49 8.95
CA ASP A 45 8.87 -0.43 9.15
C ASP A 45 8.68 0.36 10.47
N SER A 46 7.63 0.08 11.23
CA SER A 46 7.31 0.82 12.46
C SER A 46 8.32 0.56 13.58
N THR A 47 9.43 1.31 13.59
CA THR A 47 10.54 1.16 14.55
C THR A 47 10.13 1.34 16.00
N ALA A 48 9.07 2.09 16.27
CA ALA A 48 8.51 2.30 17.61
C ALA A 48 7.72 1.09 18.15
N TRP A 49 7.36 0.12 17.30
CA TRP A 49 6.59 -1.05 17.70
C TRP A 49 7.49 -2.23 18.04
N SER A 50 7.07 -3.01 19.03
CA SER A 50 7.67 -4.33 19.29
C SER A 50 7.43 -5.25 18.09
N LYS A 51 8.30 -6.25 17.94
CA LYS A 51 8.19 -7.25 16.86
C LYS A 51 6.82 -7.94 16.88
N GLU A 52 6.33 -8.32 18.05
CA GLU A 52 5.06 -9.02 18.22
C GLU A 52 3.88 -8.15 17.80
N ARG A 53 3.97 -6.83 18.01
CA ARG A 53 2.93 -5.90 17.57
C ARG A 53 2.90 -5.77 16.05
N ARG A 54 4.06 -5.76 15.38
CA ARG A 54 4.13 -5.71 13.91
C ARG A 54 3.55 -6.99 13.29
N ILE A 55 3.91 -8.15 13.84
CA ILE A 55 3.37 -9.45 13.40
C ILE A 55 1.84 -9.47 13.53
N ARG A 56 1.30 -9.12 14.71
CA ARG A 56 -0.16 -9.08 14.90
C ARG A 56 -0.86 -8.14 13.92
N ALA A 57 -0.30 -6.95 13.67
CA ALA A 57 -0.91 -6.00 12.74
C ALA A 57 -0.91 -6.53 11.29
N LEU A 58 0.10 -7.29 10.89
CA LEU A 58 0.15 -7.95 9.58
C LEU A 58 -0.85 -9.12 9.50
N ASP A 59 -0.98 -9.91 10.56
CA ASP A 59 -1.98 -10.99 10.66
C ASP A 59 -3.41 -10.41 10.57
N ASP A 60 -3.66 -9.30 11.28
CA ASP A 60 -4.95 -8.60 11.26
C ASP A 60 -5.25 -8.03 9.86
N LEU A 61 -4.24 -7.46 9.19
CA LEU A 61 -4.38 -6.97 7.81
C LEU A 61 -4.69 -8.11 6.84
N GLN A 62 -3.99 -9.25 6.95
CA GLN A 62 -4.24 -10.42 6.12
C GLN A 62 -5.66 -10.95 6.31
N ALA A 63 -6.17 -10.97 7.54
CA ALA A 63 -7.53 -11.43 7.83
C ALA A 63 -8.63 -10.49 7.29
N ALA A 64 -8.30 -9.24 6.98
CA ALA A 64 -9.24 -8.22 6.49
C ALA A 64 -9.33 -8.13 4.95
N LEU A 65 -8.47 -8.85 4.22
CA LEU A 65 -8.45 -8.93 2.76
C LEU A 65 -9.17 -10.18 2.26
#